data_AF-E9EN17-F1
#
_entry.id   AF-E9EN17-F1
#
_cell.length_a   1.000
_cell.length_b   1.000
_cell.length_c   1.000
_cell.angle_alpha   90.00
_cell.angle_beta   90.00
_cell.angle_gamma   90.00
#
_symmetry.space_group_name_H-M   'P 1'
#
loop_
_entity.id
_entity.type
_entity.pdbx_description
1 polymer ?
#
loop_
_entity_poly.entity_id
_entity_poly.type
_entity_poly.pdbx_seq_one_letter_code
_entity_poly.pdbx_strand_id
1 'polypeptide(L)'
;MPYNTSAIPPRKEPTGQTQLPLSRVKKIINQDSDIAMCSNNAAFVITLAAEMFIQHLAEEANTQAKLERKPRRNIQYKDVANAVSTHDRLEFLEDVVPKTAPYKKVKATALATQARLRGDLKIPEERPESSPQVSATTNGGGGNPIVNGSVSSGGAFTVPLRNDDRQSGDDPNEQLEMEMRQATGRDGDVRMTG
;
A
#
# COMPACT_ATOMS: atom_id res chain seq x y z
N MET A 1 -21.65 -25.10 -26.71
CA MET A 1 -20.84 -24.52 -27.81
C MET A 1 -19.45 -24.21 -27.25
N PRO A 2 -18.35 -24.64 -27.88
CA PRO A 2 -17.02 -24.27 -27.43
C PRO A 2 -16.81 -22.75 -27.62
N TYR A 3 -16.23 -22.08 -26.63
CA TYR A 3 -15.91 -20.66 -26.73
C TYR A 3 -14.77 -20.45 -27.72
N ASN A 4 -14.95 -19.50 -28.64
CA ASN A 4 -13.91 -19.11 -29.58
C ASN A 4 -12.80 -18.36 -28.83
N THR A 5 -11.62 -18.97 -28.72
CA THR A 5 -10.43 -18.39 -28.08
C THR A 5 -9.45 -17.78 -29.07
N SER A 6 -9.84 -17.65 -30.33
CA SER A 6 -9.02 -17.02 -31.36
C SER A 6 -8.83 -15.55 -31.02
N ALA A 7 -7.57 -15.09 -31.02
CA ALA A 7 -7.26 -13.69 -30.80
C ALA A 7 -7.94 -12.84 -31.89
N ILE A 8 -8.82 -11.93 -31.47
CA ILE A 8 -9.46 -10.99 -32.40
C ILE A 8 -8.35 -10.07 -32.92
N PRO A 9 -8.08 -10.05 -34.24
CA PRO A 9 -7.02 -9.22 -34.78
C PRO A 9 -7.33 -7.74 -34.51
N PRO A 10 -6.29 -6.93 -34.17
CA PRO A 10 -6.47 -5.49 -33.96
C PRO A 10 -6.99 -4.85 -35.25
N ARG A 11 -8.05 -4.04 -35.15
CA ARG A 11 -8.58 -3.31 -36.30
C ARG A 11 -7.58 -2.24 -36.73
N LYS A 12 -7.14 -2.31 -37.99
CA LYS A 12 -6.23 -1.33 -38.60
C LYS A 12 -6.92 -0.09 -39.14
N GLU A 13 -8.24 -0.14 -39.39
CA GLU A 13 -8.96 0.95 -40.05
C GLU A 13 -9.96 1.66 -39.13
N PRO A 14 -10.05 3.00 -39.21
CA PRO A 14 -11.02 3.78 -38.44
C PRO A 14 -12.43 3.49 -38.94
N THR A 15 -13.21 2.78 -38.12
CA THR A 15 -14.58 2.34 -38.47
C THR A 15 -15.63 3.42 -38.23
N GLY A 16 -15.24 4.56 -37.64
CA GLY A 16 -16.17 5.64 -37.25
C GLY A 16 -17.15 5.26 -36.13
N GLN A 17 -16.97 4.09 -35.52
CA GLN A 17 -17.84 3.54 -34.46
C GLN A 17 -17.01 3.16 -33.25
N THR A 18 -17.59 3.31 -32.06
CA THR A 18 -16.98 2.89 -30.79
C THR A 18 -17.35 1.45 -30.47
N GLN A 19 -16.44 0.73 -29.82
CA GLN A 19 -16.68 -0.61 -29.30
C GLN A 19 -17.45 -0.58 -27.99
N LEU A 20 -17.23 0.46 -27.18
CA LEU A 20 -18.00 0.70 -25.96
C LEU A 20 -19.35 1.36 -26.30
N PRO A 21 -20.46 0.92 -25.69
CA PRO A 21 -21.76 1.54 -25.91
C PRO A 21 -21.79 3.00 -25.43
N LEU A 22 -22.00 3.93 -26.35
CA LEU A 22 -22.02 5.37 -26.06
C LEU A 22 -23.04 5.75 -24.98
N SER A 23 -24.19 5.08 -24.94
CA SER A 23 -25.23 5.28 -23.91
C SER A 23 -24.73 4.94 -22.51
N ARG A 24 -23.86 3.92 -22.37
CA ARG A 24 -23.28 3.52 -21.09
C ARG A 24 -22.24 4.53 -20.62
N VAL A 25 -21.40 5.02 -21.52
CA VAL A 25 -20.41 6.06 -21.22
C VAL A 25 -21.10 7.35 -20.78
N LYS A 26 -22.12 7.81 -21.52
CA LYS A 26 -22.93 8.98 -21.11
C LYS A 26 -23.55 8.83 -19.73
N LYS A 27 -24.07 7.63 -19.41
CA LYS A 27 -24.63 7.37 -18.08
C LYS A 27 -23.59 7.49 -16.96
N ILE A 28 -22.35 7.07 -17.22
CA ILE A 28 -21.23 7.21 -16.27
C ILE A 28 -20.83 8.68 -16.11
N ILE A 29 -20.70 9.42 -17.21
CA ILE A 29 -20.40 10.87 -17.19
C ILE A 29 -21.42 11.61 -16.33
N ASN A 30 -22.72 11.31 -16.50
CA ASN A 30 -23.80 11.96 -15.75
C ASN A 30 -23.94 11.50 -14.29
N GLN A 31 -23.09 10.56 -13.81
CA GLN A 31 -23.04 10.27 -12.36
C GLN A 31 -22.30 11.35 -11.59
N ASP A 32 -21.45 12.14 -12.27
CA ASP A 32 -20.73 13.24 -11.66
C ASP A 32 -21.65 14.46 -11.53
N SER A 33 -21.87 14.91 -10.30
CA SER A 33 -22.74 16.06 -10.00
C SER A 33 -22.18 17.38 -10.51
N ASP A 34 -20.87 17.45 -10.72
CA ASP A 34 -20.18 18.68 -11.11
C ASP A 34 -20.19 18.88 -12.63
N ILE A 35 -20.63 17.86 -13.39
CA ILE A 35 -20.76 17.91 -14.84
C ILE A 35 -22.20 18.31 -15.22
N ALA A 36 -22.38 19.57 -15.62
CA ALA A 36 -23.70 20.09 -15.99
C ALA A 36 -24.25 19.46 -17.29
N MET A 37 -23.49 19.52 -18.40
CA MET A 37 -23.94 19.02 -19.71
C MET A 37 -22.74 18.57 -20.55
N CYS A 38 -22.73 17.30 -21.00
CA CYS A 38 -21.72 16.77 -21.92
C CYS A 38 -22.29 16.65 -23.34
N SER A 39 -21.62 17.25 -24.32
CA SER A 39 -22.06 17.18 -25.73
C SER A 39 -21.87 15.78 -26.32
N ASN A 40 -22.63 15.46 -27.38
CA ASN A 40 -22.51 14.16 -28.06
C ASN A 40 -21.09 13.91 -28.60
N ASN A 41 -20.45 14.95 -29.15
CA ASN A 41 -19.10 14.85 -29.69
C ASN A 41 -18.07 14.64 -28.58
N ALA A 42 -18.21 15.33 -27.44
CA ALA A 42 -17.35 15.12 -26.28
C ALA A 42 -17.50 13.69 -25.73
N ALA A 43 -18.73 13.20 -25.57
CA ALA A 43 -18.99 11.83 -25.12
C ALA A 43 -18.37 10.78 -26.07
N PHE A 44 -18.39 11.03 -27.39
CA PHE A 44 -17.76 10.16 -28.37
C PHE A 44 -16.23 10.11 -28.20
N VAL A 45 -15.57 11.26 -28.05
CA VAL A 45 -14.12 11.34 -27.82
C VAL A 45 -13.72 10.68 -26.49
N ILE A 46 -14.49 10.90 -25.43
CA ILE A 46 -14.29 10.24 -24.13
C ILE A 46 -14.41 8.73 -24.28
N THR A 47 -15.38 8.25 -25.06
CA THR A 47 -15.55 6.81 -25.32
C THR A 47 -14.32 6.22 -26.01
N LEU A 48 -13.79 6.90 -27.03
CA LEU A 48 -12.57 6.47 -27.72
C LEU A 48 -11.35 6.49 -26.79
N ALA A 49 -11.21 7.54 -25.99
CA ALA A 49 -10.15 7.66 -25.00
C ALA A 49 -10.22 6.52 -23.97
N ALA A 50 -11.42 6.15 -23.51
CA ALA A 50 -11.61 5.04 -22.59
C ALA A 50 -11.19 3.68 -23.20
N GLU A 51 -11.47 3.47 -24.50
CA GLU A 51 -11.01 2.27 -25.21
C GLU A 51 -9.49 2.20 -25.28
N MET A 52 -8.84 3.30 -25.66
CA MET A 52 -7.38 3.40 -25.70
C MET A 52 -6.76 3.24 -24.31
N PHE A 53 -7.40 3.80 -23.28
CA PHE A 53 -6.96 3.67 -21.90
C PHE A 53 -6.97 2.22 -21.42
N ILE A 54 -8.04 1.45 -21.70
CA ILE A 54 -8.11 0.03 -21.33
C ILE A 54 -6.99 -0.77 -22.02
N GLN A 55 -6.72 -0.49 -23.30
CA GLN A 55 -5.62 -1.12 -24.03
C GLN A 55 -4.27 -0.77 -23.39
N HIS A 56 -4.03 0.52 -23.12
CA HIS A 56 -2.80 0.99 -22.49
C HIS A 56 -2.58 0.34 -21.12
N LEU A 57 -3.60 0.31 -20.25
CA LEU A 57 -3.51 -0.32 -18.92
C LEU A 57 -3.18 -1.82 -19.03
N ALA A 58 -3.79 -2.52 -19.98
CA ALA A 58 -3.53 -3.94 -20.20
C ALA A 58 -2.11 -4.20 -20.72
N GLU A 59 -1.60 -3.34 -21.61
CA GLU A 59 -0.23 -3.40 -22.12
C GLU A 59 0.80 -3.15 -21.02
N GLU A 60 0.59 -2.12 -20.19
CA GLU A 60 1.50 -1.83 -19.08
C GLU A 60 1.51 -2.96 -18.05
N ALA A 61 0.35 -3.49 -17.69
CA ALA A 61 0.27 -4.67 -16.81
C ALA A 61 0.94 -5.90 -17.45
N ASN A 62 0.85 -6.08 -18.77
CA ASN A 62 1.55 -7.16 -19.47
C ASN A 62 3.08 -6.97 -19.44
N THR A 63 3.56 -5.74 -19.61
CA THR A 63 4.97 -5.39 -19.49
C THR A 63 5.49 -5.72 -18.09
N GLN A 64 4.75 -5.37 -17.03
CA GLN A 64 5.12 -5.74 -15.66
C GLN A 64 5.20 -7.27 -15.46
N ALA A 65 4.25 -8.03 -16.03
CA ALA A 65 4.28 -9.50 -15.97
C ALA A 65 5.50 -10.12 -16.68
N LYS A 66 6.05 -9.44 -17.70
CA LYS A 66 7.26 -9.85 -18.44
C LYS A 66 8.55 -9.42 -17.74
N LEU A 67 8.53 -8.32 -16.99
CA LEU A 67 9.68 -7.82 -16.23
C LEU A 67 10.02 -8.68 -15.01
N GLU A 68 9.12 -9.54 -14.56
CA GLU A 68 9.41 -10.48 -13.47
C GLU A 68 10.54 -11.45 -13.82
N ARG A 69 11.29 -11.89 -12.78
CA ARG A 69 12.38 -12.87 -12.91
C ARG A 69 11.99 -14.12 -13.70
N LYS A 70 10.73 -14.54 -13.59
CA LYS A 70 10.15 -15.60 -14.42
C LYS A 70 9.01 -14.98 -15.24
N PRO A 71 9.23 -14.69 -16.53
CA PRO A 71 8.21 -14.03 -17.35
C PRO A 71 6.99 -14.92 -17.47
N ARG A 72 5.81 -14.33 -17.29
CA ARG A 72 4.51 -15.00 -17.37
C ARG A 72 3.73 -14.49 -18.57
N ARG A 73 2.86 -15.34 -19.12
CA ARG A 73 1.88 -14.95 -20.15
C ARG A 73 0.54 -14.49 -19.57
N ASN A 74 0.29 -14.76 -18.29
CA ASN A 74 -0.96 -14.40 -17.62
C ASN A 74 -0.73 -13.18 -16.73
N ILE A 75 -1.60 -12.17 -16.87
CA ILE A 75 -1.60 -10.97 -16.03
C ILE A 75 -2.26 -11.31 -14.70
N GLN A 76 -1.63 -10.89 -13.60
CA GLN A 76 -2.14 -11.02 -12.24
C GLN A 76 -2.38 -9.64 -11.63
N TYR A 77 -3.16 -9.58 -10.56
CA TYR A 77 -3.47 -8.31 -9.89
C TYR A 77 -2.21 -7.52 -9.48
N LYS A 78 -1.17 -8.21 -8.99
CA LYS A 78 0.11 -7.58 -8.65
C LYS A 78 0.77 -6.86 -9.83
N ASP A 79 0.54 -7.34 -11.06
CA ASP A 79 1.13 -6.73 -12.27
C ASP A 79 0.43 -5.39 -12.56
N VAL A 80 -0.89 -5.33 -12.37
CA VAL A 80 -1.68 -4.09 -12.49
C VAL A 80 -1.29 -3.11 -11.38
N ALA A 81 -1.24 -3.55 -10.12
CA ALA A 81 -0.86 -2.69 -9.00
C ALA A 81 0.57 -2.13 -9.14
N ASN A 82 1.50 -2.94 -9.68
CA ASN A 82 2.85 -2.48 -10.00
C ASN A 82 2.83 -1.46 -11.16
N ALA A 83 2.06 -1.73 -12.22
CA ALA A 83 1.93 -0.82 -13.36
C ALA A 83 1.42 0.55 -12.91
N VAL A 84 0.37 0.58 -12.08
CA VAL A 84 -0.19 1.81 -11.50
C VAL A 84 0.88 2.59 -10.74
N SER A 85 1.59 1.93 -9.82
CA SER A 85 2.61 2.62 -9.01
C SER A 85 3.89 3.02 -9.74
N THR A 86 4.09 2.53 -10.97
CA THR A 86 5.31 2.82 -11.76
C THR A 86 5.09 3.96 -12.73
N HIS A 87 3.85 4.24 -13.11
CA HIS A 87 3.52 5.20 -14.15
C HIS A 87 2.68 6.35 -13.58
N ASP A 88 3.24 7.56 -13.60
CA ASP A 88 2.56 8.78 -13.10
C ASP A 88 1.20 9.02 -13.79
N ARG A 89 1.06 8.64 -15.06
CA ARG A 89 -0.22 8.75 -15.81
C ARG A 89 -1.32 7.84 -15.26
N LEU A 90 -0.98 6.86 -14.44
CA LEU A 90 -1.90 5.93 -13.79
C LEU A 90 -2.10 6.23 -12.29
N GLU A 91 -1.47 7.29 -11.76
CA GLU A 91 -1.53 7.68 -10.34
C GLU A 91 -2.97 7.84 -9.82
N PHE A 92 -3.89 8.31 -10.67
CA PHE A 92 -5.30 8.45 -10.31
C PHE A 92 -6.00 7.13 -9.93
N LEU A 93 -5.36 5.97 -10.17
CA LEU A 93 -5.87 4.65 -9.82
C LEU A 93 -5.34 4.11 -8.49
N GLU A 94 -4.43 4.82 -7.79
CA GLU A 94 -3.80 4.29 -6.57
C GLU A 94 -4.81 3.89 -5.48
N ASP A 95 -5.84 4.70 -5.29
CA ASP A 95 -6.91 4.43 -4.32
C ASP A 95 -7.82 3.27 -4.72
N VAL A 96 -7.92 3.00 -6.03
CA VAL A 96 -8.77 1.93 -6.58
C VAL A 96 -8.02 0.61 -6.70
N VAL A 97 -6.71 0.66 -6.96
CA VAL A 97 -5.84 -0.49 -7.18
C VAL A 97 -4.65 -0.45 -6.22
N PRO A 98 -4.87 -0.68 -4.91
CA PRO A 98 -3.81 -0.62 -3.93
C PRO A 98 -2.82 -1.78 -4.07
N LYS A 99 -1.56 -1.54 -3.70
CA LYS A 99 -0.57 -2.62 -3.55
C LYS A 99 -0.97 -3.53 -2.39
N THR A 100 -1.19 -4.81 -2.70
CA THR A 100 -1.57 -5.80 -1.69
C THR A 100 -0.35 -6.33 -0.95
N ALA A 101 -0.48 -6.50 0.37
CA ALA A 101 0.50 -7.15 1.22
C ALA A 101 -0.17 -8.26 2.05
N PRO A 102 0.50 -9.41 2.28
CA PRO A 102 -0.06 -10.45 3.12
C PRO A 102 -0.34 -9.94 4.55
N TYR A 103 -1.53 -10.20 5.08
CA TYR A 103 -1.94 -9.73 6.41
C TYR A 103 -0.94 -10.09 7.52
N LYS A 104 -0.36 -11.30 7.47
CA LYS A 104 0.69 -11.73 8.42
C LYS A 104 1.88 -10.78 8.47
N LYS A 105 2.31 -10.28 7.30
CA LYS A 105 3.41 -9.31 7.20
C LYS A 105 2.99 -7.96 7.74
N VAL A 106 1.80 -7.48 7.37
CA VAL A 106 1.27 -6.19 7.86
C VAL A 106 1.14 -6.19 9.38
N LYS A 107 0.60 -7.27 9.98
CA LYS A 107 0.48 -7.42 11.43
C LYS A 107 1.84 -7.45 12.13
N ALA A 108 2.81 -8.19 11.57
CA ALA A 108 4.17 -8.24 12.11
C ALA A 108 4.85 -6.87 12.06
N THR A 109 4.74 -6.15 10.94
CA THR A 109 5.28 -4.79 10.80
C THR A 109 4.60 -3.82 11.76
N ALA A 110 3.28 -3.88 11.92
CA ALA A 110 2.56 -3.04 12.87
C ALA A 110 3.01 -3.28 14.32
N LEU A 111 3.15 -4.54 14.73
CA LEU A 111 3.65 -4.91 16.06
C LEU A 111 5.09 -4.44 16.26
N ALA A 112 5.96 -4.63 15.25
CA ALA A 112 7.33 -4.15 15.29
C ALA A 112 7.41 -2.62 15.40
N THR A 113 6.60 -1.88 14.63
CA THR A 113 6.51 -0.42 14.72
C THR A 113 6.03 0.03 16.10
N GLN A 114 5.03 -0.65 16.67
CA GLN A 114 4.52 -0.37 18.01
C GLN A 114 5.59 -0.61 19.10
N ALA A 115 6.36 -1.71 18.99
CA ALA A 115 7.46 -2.00 19.92
C ALA A 115 8.57 -0.93 19.86
N ARG A 116 8.91 -0.46 18.65
CA ARG A 116 9.89 0.64 18.48
C ARG A 116 9.39 1.96 19.08
N LEU A 117 8.10 2.25 18.96
CA LEU A 117 7.50 3.46 19.55
C LEU A 117 7.41 3.37 21.08
N ARG A 118 7.27 2.17 21.65
CA ARG A 118 7.20 1.95 23.12
C ARG A 118 8.57 2.05 23.81
N GLY A 119 9.67 2.25 23.07
CA GLY A 119 10.99 2.51 23.64
C GLY A 119 11.80 1.27 24.04
N ASP A 120 11.30 0.05 23.75
CA ASP A 120 12.03 -1.18 24.05
C ASP A 120 13.07 -1.47 22.96
N LEU A 121 14.31 -1.01 23.19
CA LEU A 121 15.48 -1.43 22.43
C LEU A 121 15.80 -2.90 22.72
N LYS A 122 15.31 -3.80 21.86
CA LYS A 122 16.02 -5.06 21.54
C LYS A 122 16.26 -5.10 20.05
N ILE A 123 17.51 -4.82 19.67
CA ILE A 123 18.07 -5.03 18.35
C ILE A 123 18.16 -6.55 18.15
N PRO A 124 17.46 -7.18 17.19
CA PRO A 124 17.85 -8.50 16.71
C PRO A 124 18.95 -8.27 15.68
N GLU A 125 20.17 -8.57 16.08
CA GLU A 125 21.34 -8.62 15.20
C GLU A 125 21.19 -9.82 14.26
N GLU A 126 20.58 -9.63 13.09
CA GLU A 126 20.76 -10.52 11.95
C GLU A 126 21.56 -9.78 10.87
N ARG A 127 22.85 -10.11 10.85
CA ARG A 127 23.87 -9.67 9.92
C ARG A 127 23.77 -10.50 8.63
N PRO A 128 23.57 -9.90 7.45
CA PRO A 128 23.90 -10.57 6.20
C PRO A 128 25.32 -10.15 5.78
N GLU A 129 26.29 -11.03 5.99
CA GLU A 129 27.52 -11.05 5.19
C GLU A 129 27.11 -11.46 3.76
N SER A 130 27.44 -10.73 2.69
CA SER A 130 28.76 -10.74 2.05
C SER A 130 28.66 -9.99 0.71
N SER A 131 29.64 -9.15 0.39
CA SER A 131 30.07 -8.75 -0.97
C SER A 131 31.34 -7.88 -0.89
N PRO A 132 32.21 -7.86 -1.92
CA PRO A 132 33.66 -8.02 -1.74
C PRO A 132 34.47 -6.73 -1.56
N GLN A 133 35.65 -6.90 -0.96
CA GLN A 133 36.72 -5.91 -0.85
C GLN A 133 37.06 -5.28 -2.21
N VAL A 134 37.05 -3.94 -2.25
CA VAL A 134 37.89 -3.17 -3.17
C VAL A 134 38.79 -2.24 -2.36
N SER A 135 40.08 -2.35 -2.67
CA SER A 135 41.25 -1.77 -2.02
C SER A 135 41.25 -0.25 -2.10
N ALA A 136 41.32 0.44 -0.96
CA ALA A 136 41.58 1.89 -0.93
C ALA A 136 43.04 2.14 -0.52
N THR A 137 43.84 2.50 -1.53
CA THR A 137 45.19 3.04 -1.38
C THR A 137 45.15 4.38 -0.65
N THR A 138 46.11 4.57 0.24
CA THR A 138 46.33 5.76 1.08
C THR A 138 46.68 7.01 0.26
N ASN A 139 46.19 8.19 0.67
CA ASN A 139 47.02 9.37 0.96
C ASN A 139 46.21 10.60 1.41
N GLY A 140 46.55 11.10 2.61
CA GLY A 140 46.83 12.51 2.89
C GLY A 140 45.68 13.53 2.91
N GLY A 141 45.57 14.24 4.04
CA GLY A 141 45.06 15.61 4.05
C GLY A 141 43.96 15.86 5.08
N GLY A 142 44.33 16.52 6.19
CA GLY A 142 43.39 16.96 7.21
C GLY A 142 42.36 17.96 6.70
N GLY A 143 41.15 17.87 7.24
CA GLY A 143 40.07 18.81 7.03
C GLY A 143 38.80 18.35 7.75
N ASN A 144 38.42 19.06 8.81
CA ASN A 144 37.15 18.85 9.52
C ASN A 144 35.96 19.05 8.57
N PRO A 145 34.92 18.21 8.60
CA PRO A 145 33.65 18.55 7.99
C PRO A 145 32.81 19.41 8.95
N ILE A 146 32.33 20.51 8.38
CA ILE A 146 31.54 21.58 8.95
C ILE A 146 30.13 21.08 9.33
N VAL A 147 29.70 21.39 10.56
CA VAL A 147 28.32 21.22 11.07
C VAL A 147 27.50 22.44 10.67
N ASN A 148 26.35 22.23 10.04
CA ASN A 148 25.40 23.30 9.71
C ASN A 148 24.31 23.37 10.80
N GLY A 149 24.12 24.55 11.41
CA GLY A 149 22.95 24.85 12.25
C GLY A 149 23.23 25.45 13.63
N SER A 150 23.92 26.60 13.70
CA SER A 150 23.93 27.47 14.89
C SER A 150 23.15 28.74 14.57
N VAL A 151 21.92 28.83 15.06
CA VAL A 151 21.30 30.12 15.40
C VAL A 151 21.34 30.28 16.91
N SER A 152 22.06 31.32 17.29
CA SER A 152 22.21 31.88 18.63
C SER A 152 20.91 32.50 19.14
N SER A 153 20.49 32.14 20.35
CA SER A 153 20.08 33.08 21.41
C SER A 153 19.47 32.30 22.58
N GLY A 154 19.82 32.72 23.79
CA GLY A 154 19.53 32.05 25.06
C GLY A 154 18.06 31.85 25.39
N GLY A 155 17.80 30.80 26.16
CA GLY A 155 16.51 30.47 26.76
C GLY A 155 16.27 28.97 26.74
N ALA A 156 16.64 28.25 27.80
CA ALA A 156 16.27 26.85 27.96
C ALA A 156 14.75 26.72 28.04
N PHE A 157 14.09 26.23 26.98
CA PHE A 157 12.68 25.85 27.04
C PHE A 157 12.57 24.42 27.58
N THR A 158 12.59 24.30 28.90
CA THR A 158 12.23 23.05 29.59
C THR A 158 10.72 23.05 29.82
N VAL A 159 10.00 22.12 29.19
CA VAL A 159 8.61 21.84 29.54
C VAL A 159 8.63 20.99 30.82
N PRO A 160 8.07 21.44 31.95
CA PRO A 160 7.99 20.62 33.15
C PRO A 160 6.92 19.54 32.92
N LEU A 161 7.32 18.27 33.00
CA LEU A 161 6.38 17.16 33.07
C LEU A 161 5.59 17.28 34.37
N ARG A 162 4.26 17.37 34.28
CA ARG A 162 3.35 17.45 35.41
C ARG A 162 3.42 16.13 36.18
N ASN A 163 4.06 16.15 37.34
CA ASN A 163 4.11 15.02 38.28
C ASN A 163 2.79 14.89 39.03
N ASP A 164 1.72 14.47 38.38
CA ASP A 164 0.53 13.97 39.05
C ASP A 164 -0.30 13.17 38.04
N ASP A 165 -0.07 11.86 38.02
CA ASP A 165 -1.02 10.78 37.75
C ASP A 165 -0.26 9.45 37.83
N ARG A 166 0.32 9.18 39.01
CA ARG A 166 0.73 7.84 39.42
C ARG A 166 -0.45 7.19 40.13
N GLN A 167 -1.44 6.68 39.40
CA GLN A 167 -2.27 5.58 39.88
C GLN A 167 -3.16 5.03 38.75
N SER A 168 -3.30 3.70 38.70
CA SER A 168 -4.27 2.91 37.92
C SER A 168 -3.78 2.62 36.49
N GLY A 169 -3.28 1.43 36.13
CA GLY A 169 -3.58 0.10 36.67
C GLY A 169 -4.34 -0.79 35.69
N ASP A 170 -4.45 -0.43 34.42
CA ASP A 170 -5.09 -1.30 33.41
C ASP A 170 -4.08 -1.67 32.31
N ASP A 171 -3.21 -2.63 32.61
CA ASP A 171 -2.55 -3.42 31.58
C ASP A 171 -3.60 -4.38 31.00
N PRO A 172 -3.99 -4.29 29.72
CA PRO A 172 -5.05 -5.13 29.13
C PRO A 172 -4.74 -6.64 29.20
N ASN A 173 -3.50 -6.99 29.50
CA ASN A 173 -3.07 -8.38 29.69
C ASN A 173 -3.47 -8.94 31.07
N GLU A 174 -3.60 -8.09 32.11
CA GLU A 174 -4.04 -8.52 33.45
C GLU A 174 -5.51 -8.94 33.47
N GLN A 175 -6.35 -8.26 32.68
CA GLN A 175 -7.78 -8.60 32.58
C GLN A 175 -8.00 -9.97 31.92
N LEU A 176 -7.18 -10.32 30.93
CA LEU A 176 -7.20 -11.62 30.26
C LEU A 176 -6.72 -12.75 31.19
N GLU A 177 -5.69 -12.49 32.00
CA GLU A 177 -5.20 -13.44 33.02
C GLU A 177 -6.22 -13.66 34.14
N MET A 178 -6.94 -12.60 34.54
CA MET A 178 -7.99 -12.68 35.56
C MET A 178 -9.20 -13.50 35.07
N GLU A 179 -9.56 -13.37 33.79
CA GLU A 179 -10.65 -14.14 33.16
C GLU A 179 -10.27 -15.62 33.00
N MET A 180 -9.03 -15.94 32.61
CA MET A 180 -8.53 -17.33 32.56
C MET A 180 -8.45 -18.00 33.94
N ARG A 181 -8.14 -17.23 35.00
CA ARG A 181 -8.17 -17.72 36.39
C ARG A 181 -9.59 -17.97 36.90
N GLN A 182 -10.57 -17.16 36.52
CA GLN A 182 -11.97 -17.41 36.91
C GLN A 182 -12.57 -18.64 36.20
N ALA A 183 -12.10 -18.95 35.00
CA ALA A 183 -12.56 -20.12 34.24
C ALA A 183 -12.05 -21.48 34.80
N THR A 184 -11.01 -21.48 35.64
CA THR A 184 -10.38 -22.71 36.17
C THR A 184 -10.79 -23.08 37.59
N GLY A 185 -11.71 -22.31 38.22
CA GLY A 185 -12.05 -22.45 39.65
C GLY A 185 -13.52 -22.69 40.00
N ARG A 186 -14.40 -23.07 39.05
CA ARG A 186 -15.82 -23.36 39.33
C ARG A 186 -16.20 -24.81 38.99
N ASP A 187 -15.60 -25.75 39.72
CA ASP A 187 -16.28 -27.00 40.06
C ASP A 187 -16.75 -26.89 41.51
N GLY A 188 -18.04 -26.67 41.71
CA GLY A 188 -18.62 -26.49 43.04
C GLY A 188 -20.13 -26.38 43.03
N ASP A 189 -20.79 -27.54 43.03
CA ASP A 189 -22.13 -27.84 43.54
C ASP A 189 -23.29 -26.89 43.17
N VAL A 190 -24.07 -27.30 42.17
CA VAL A 190 -25.50 -26.94 42.07
C VAL A 190 -26.31 -28.05 42.76
N ARG A 191 -26.74 -27.81 44.00
CA ARG A 191 -27.71 -28.67 44.68
C ARG A 191 -29.08 -28.53 44.01
N MET A 192 -29.54 -29.61 43.40
CA MET A 192 -30.93 -29.79 42.95
C MET A 192 -31.81 -30.10 44.16
N THR A 193 -32.64 -29.14 44.59
CA THR A 193 -33.80 -29.40 45.46
C THR A 193 -34.93 -28.44 45.15
N GLY A 194 -36.13 -29.00 44.94
CA GLY A 194 -37.42 -28.30 45.00
C GLY A 194 -38.13 -28.22 43.68
#